data_AF-A0A9X0K4S6-F1
#
_entry.id   AF-A0A9X0K4S6-F1
#
_cell.length_a   1.000
_cell.length_b   1.000
_cell.length_c   1.000
_cell.angle_alpha   90.00
_cell.angle_beta   90.00
_cell.angle_gamma   90.00
#
_symmetry.space_group_name_H-M   'P 1'
#
loop_
_entity.id
_entity.type
_entity.pdbx_description
1 polymer ?
#
loop_
_entity_poly.entity_id
_entity_poly.type
_entity_poly.pdbx_seq_one_letter_code
_entity_poly.pdbx_strand_id
1 'polypeptide(L)' 'MSSLKDKMKPNAKAANDKTSSVSESFRNPDAAEQDMKPLNVRIPKDLHTQIKLYAAANDVKQQVIVAQALREFLEKNA' A
#
# COMPACT_ATOMS: atom_id res chain seq x y z
N MET A 1 -38.92 37.64 24.44
CA MET A 1 -37.68 37.02 24.92
C MET A 1 -36.68 36.98 23.77
N SER A 2 -35.54 37.66 23.90
CA SER A 2 -34.21 37.13 23.54
C SER A 2 -33.17 38.27 23.59
N SER A 3 -32.38 38.22 24.67
CA SER A 3 -31.26 39.09 25.00
C SER A 3 -30.07 38.87 24.05
N LEU A 4 -29.38 39.94 23.63
CA LEU A 4 -28.16 40.45 24.27
C LEU A 4 -27.11 39.35 24.55
N LYS A 5 -26.18 39.14 23.60
CA LYS A 5 -24.81 38.66 23.84
C LYS A 5 -23.94 38.91 22.60
N ASP A 6 -23.79 40.20 22.27
CA ASP A 6 -22.63 40.68 21.53
C ASP A 6 -21.54 41.00 22.56
N LYS A 7 -20.50 40.16 22.64
CA LYS A 7 -19.17 40.57 23.10
C LYS A 7 -18.12 39.46 23.00
N MET A 8 -16.97 39.89 22.50
CA MET A 8 -15.60 39.37 22.70
C MET A 8 -15.04 38.36 21.70
N LYS A 9 -14.31 38.91 20.71
CA LYS A 9 -13.16 38.30 20.01
C LYS A 9 -12.07 37.89 21.03
N PRO A 10 -11.15 36.98 20.67
CA PRO A 10 -9.85 37.49 20.21
C PRO A 10 -9.25 36.76 19.00
N ASN A 11 -8.34 37.49 18.38
CA ASN A 11 -7.56 37.25 17.17
C ASN A 11 -6.19 36.66 17.55
N ALA A 12 -5.73 35.56 16.95
CA ALA A 12 -4.31 35.18 17.00
C ALA A 12 -3.91 34.19 15.87
N LYS A 13 -3.11 34.75 14.96
CA LYS A 13 -2.05 34.20 14.09
C LYS A 13 -1.67 32.70 14.24
N ALA A 14 -1.51 32.10 13.07
CA ALA A 14 -0.47 31.15 12.67
C ALA A 14 0.46 30.59 13.78
N ALA A 15 0.42 29.27 13.96
CA ALA A 15 1.59 28.48 14.34
C ALA A 15 1.37 27.05 13.80
N ASN A 16 1.98 26.79 12.65
CA ASN A 16 2.24 25.47 12.11
C ASN A 16 3.32 24.82 12.99
N ASP A 17 2.95 24.39 14.20
CA ASP A 17 3.83 23.58 15.02
C ASP A 17 3.71 22.13 14.55
N LYS A 18 4.67 21.77 13.68
CA LYS A 18 5.04 20.40 13.36
C LYS A 18 5.23 19.65 14.68
N THR A 19 4.18 18.98 15.11
CA THR A 19 4.30 17.84 16.00
C THR A 19 5.10 16.80 15.22
N SER A 20 6.41 16.75 15.49
CA SER A 20 7.33 15.73 15.03
C SER A 20 6.85 14.39 15.55
N SER A 21 5.91 13.81 14.81
CA SER A 21 5.31 12.52 15.10
C SER A 21 6.39 11.47 14.93
N VAL A 22 6.69 10.75 16.01
CA VAL A 22 7.70 9.67 16.16
C VAL A 22 7.34 8.42 15.32
N SER A 23 6.60 8.60 14.24
CA SER A 23 5.96 7.55 13.45
C SER A 23 6.65 7.28 12.11
N GLU A 24 7.69 8.04 11.74
CA GLU A 24 8.38 7.86 10.44
C GLU A 24 9.33 6.65 10.40
N SER A 25 9.82 6.18 11.55
CA SER A 25 10.82 5.09 11.59
C SER A 25 10.28 3.69 11.30
N PHE A 26 8.96 3.52 11.20
CA PHE A 26 8.33 2.23 10.83
C PHE A 26 7.83 2.19 9.38
N ARG A 27 8.12 3.23 8.58
CA ARG A 27 7.59 3.40 7.21
C ARG A 27 8.63 3.27 6.11
N ASN A 28 9.70 2.50 6.32
CA ASN A 28 10.49 2.08 5.17
C ASN A 28 9.88 0.78 4.64
N PRO A 29 8.99 0.83 3.62
CA PRO A 29 8.84 -0.35 2.77
C PRO A 29 10.23 -0.63 2.19
N ASP A 30 10.59 -1.89 2.16
CA ASP A 30 11.81 -2.42 1.56
C ASP A 30 12.16 -1.62 0.29
N ALA A 31 13.35 -1.02 0.21
CA ALA A 31 13.74 -0.18 -0.92
C ALA A 31 13.57 -0.90 -2.28
N ALA A 32 13.61 -2.23 -2.28
CA ALA A 32 13.35 -3.07 -3.44
C ALA A 32 11.92 -2.98 -4.00
N GLU A 33 10.91 -2.62 -3.20
CA GLU A 33 9.54 -2.42 -3.68
C GLU A 33 9.36 -1.08 -4.41
N GLN A 34 10.25 -0.10 -4.19
CA GLN A 34 10.14 1.23 -4.84
C GLN A 34 10.37 1.18 -6.35
N ASP A 35 11.11 0.19 -6.85
CA ASP A 35 11.41 0.02 -8.28
C ASP A 35 10.45 -0.96 -9.00
N MET A 36 9.41 -1.46 -8.31
CA MET A 36 8.46 -2.42 -8.90
C MET A 36 7.26 -1.71 -9.54
N LYS A 37 6.93 -2.08 -10.78
CA LYS A 37 5.69 -1.64 -11.45
C LYS A 37 4.60 -2.72 -11.34
N PRO A 38 3.35 -2.34 -11.04
CA PRO A 38 2.25 -3.30 -10.99
C PRO A 38 1.93 -3.83 -12.39
N LEU A 39 1.77 -5.15 -12.50
CA LEU A 39 1.32 -5.82 -13.72
C LEU A 39 -0.17 -6.13 -13.62
N ASN A 40 -0.98 -5.40 -14.39
CA ASN A 40 -2.42 -5.62 -14.46
C ASN A 40 -2.74 -6.69 -15.51
N VAL A 41 -3.17 -7.87 -15.07
CA VAL A 41 -3.53 -8.99 -15.96
C VAL A 41 -4.89 -9.56 -15.61
N ARG A 42 -5.57 -10.10 -16.62
CA ARG A 42 -6.79 -10.89 -16.46
C ARG A 42 -6.43 -12.36 -16.66
N ILE A 43 -6.78 -13.18 -15.68
CA ILE A 43 -6.59 -14.64 -15.74
C ILE A 43 -7.93 -15.35 -15.50
N PRO A 44 -8.09 -16.59 -15.95
CA PRO A 44 -9.25 -17.42 -15.62
C PRO A 44 -9.43 -17.55 -14.10
N LYS A 45 -10.69 -17.57 -13.65
CA LYS A 45 -11.03 -17.66 -12.21
C LYS A 45 -10.50 -18.93 -11.55
N ASP A 46 -10.50 -20.03 -12.30
CA ASP A 46 -10.01 -21.32 -11.81
C ASP A 46 -8.50 -21.26 -11.56
N LEU A 47 -7.74 -20.66 -12.49
CA LEU A 47 -6.30 -20.49 -12.34
C LEU A 47 -5.96 -19.58 -11.15
N HIS A 48 -6.70 -18.48 -10.98
CA HIS A 48 -6.53 -17.61 -9.81
C HIS A 48 -6.76 -18.36 -8.49
N THR A 49 -7.79 -19.22 -8.45
CA THR A 49 -8.09 -20.05 -7.28
C THR A 49 -6.96 -21.04 -7.00
N GLN A 50 -6.44 -21.71 -8.03
CA GLN A 50 -5.31 -22.63 -7.90
C GLN A 50 -4.05 -21.93 -7.36
N ILE A 51 -3.70 -20.76 -7.90
CA ILE A 51 -2.56 -19.96 -7.42
C ILE A 51 -2.76 -19.60 -5.94
N LYS A 52 -3.97 -19.17 -5.56
CA LYS A 52 -4.29 -18.82 -4.18
C LYS A 52 -4.17 -20.00 -3.22
N LEU A 53 -4.67 -21.18 -3.60
CA LEU A 53 -4.58 -22.38 -2.78
C LEU A 53 -3.13 -22.85 -2.63
N TYR A 54 -2.37 -22.84 -3.71
CA TYR A 54 -0.95 -23.21 -3.69
C TYR A 54 -0.13 -22.25 -2.81
N ALA A 55 -0.37 -20.94 -2.96
CA ALA A 55 0.23 -19.90 -2.12
C ALA A 55 -0.02 -20.15 -0.62
N ALA A 56 -1.27 -20.45 -0.26
CA ALA A 56 -1.65 -20.74 1.12
C ALA A 56 -1.02 -22.03 1.67
N ALA A 57 -0.93 -23.08 0.84
CA ALA A 57 -0.35 -24.36 1.26
C ALA A 57 1.16 -24.31 1.50
N ASN A 58 1.86 -23.38 0.83
CA ASN A 58 3.33 -23.28 0.88
C ASN A 58 3.83 -22.06 1.67
N ASP A 59 2.94 -21.27 2.27
CA ASP A 59 3.25 -20.00 2.94
C ASP A 59 4.03 -19.00 2.06
N VAL A 60 3.66 -18.92 0.78
CA VAL A 60 4.30 -18.05 -0.22
C VAL A 60 3.32 -17.00 -0.73
N LYS A 61 3.80 -15.76 -0.94
CA LYS A 61 3.00 -14.70 -1.56
C LYS A 61 2.66 -15.07 -3.02
N GLN A 62 1.41 -14.86 -3.43
CA GLN A 62 0.96 -15.12 -4.81
C GLN A 62 1.83 -14.41 -5.86
N GLN A 63 2.25 -13.17 -5.58
CA GLN A 63 3.12 -12.39 -6.46
C GLN A 63 4.46 -13.07 -6.75
N VAL A 64 5.04 -13.76 -5.76
CA VAL A 64 6.32 -14.48 -5.91
C VAL A 64 6.15 -15.66 -6.85
N ILE A 65 5.05 -16.42 -6.71
CA ILE A 65 4.72 -17.54 -7.60
C ILE A 65 4.55 -17.06 -9.04
N VAL A 66 3.78 -15.99 -9.25
CA VAL A 66 3.54 -15.43 -10.59
C VAL A 66 4.84 -14.90 -11.19
N ALA A 67 5.65 -14.18 -10.43
CA ALA A 67 6.94 -13.66 -10.90
C ALA A 67 7.90 -14.80 -11.30
N GLN A 68 7.96 -15.86 -10.49
CA GLN A 68 8.79 -17.03 -10.77
C GLN A 68 8.34 -17.74 -12.06
N ALA A 69 7.04 -18.00 -12.20
CA ALA A 69 6.48 -18.64 -13.39
C ALA A 69 6.75 -17.82 -14.67
N LEU A 70 6.65 -16.48 -14.58
CA LEU A 70 6.97 -15.59 -15.69
C LEU A 70 8.45 -15.62 -16.06
N ARG A 71 9.36 -15.63 -15.08
CA ARG A 71 10.81 -15.76 -15.36
C ARG A 71 11.13 -17.07 -16.05
N GLU A 72 10.65 -18.20 -15.50
CA GLU A 72 10.88 -19.52 -16.09
C GLU A 72 10.30 -19.63 -17.51
N PHE A 73 9.14 -19.03 -17.75
CA PHE A 73 8.57 -18.98 -19.09
C PHE A 73 9.45 -18.17 -20.04
N LEU A 74 9.93 -16.99 -19.63
CA LEU A 74 10.79 -16.16 -20.46
C LEU A 74 12.14 -16.82 -20.74
N GLU A 75 12.76 -17.45 -19.75
CA GLU A 75 14.03 -18.18 -19.91
C GLU A 75 13.92 -19.36 -20.88
N LYS A 76 12.78 -20.07 -20.88
CA LYS A 76 12.54 -21.18 -21.80
C LYS A 76 12.26 -20.75 -23.25
N ASN A 77 11.90 -19.49 -23.47
CA ASN A 77 11.49 -18.97 -24.78
C ASN A 77 12.41 -17.83 -25.28
N ALA A 78 13.57 -17.63 -24.64
CA ALA A 78 14.61 -16.71 -25.07
C ALA A 78 15.61 -17.41 -25.99
#